data_AF-A0A7C1J9S3-F1
#
_entry.id   AF-A0A7C1J9S3-F1
#
_cell.length_a   1.000
_cell.length_b   1.000
_cell.length_c   1.000
_cell.angle_alpha   90.00
_cell.angle_beta   90.00
_cell.angle_gamma   90.00
#
_symmetry.space_group_name_H-M   'P 1'
#
loop_
_entity.id
_entity.type
_entity.pdbx_description
1 polymer ?
#
loop_
_entity_poly.entity_id
_entity_poly.type
_entity_poly.pdbx_seq_one_letter_code
_entity_poly.pdbx_strand_id
1 'polypeptide(L)'
;MESLFKLTWLIPVFPLLAFGAIVLYVRRWKRVASWLAVAAIAVSFVLSQIVFWVAVGTPHLGEHPFEELVRWLPTGHSAFEMGVMVDPLTAVMLFMVPLLCTLIFIYALGYMEGDPRYARFFAYVSLFAT
;
A
#
# COMPACT_ATOMS: atom_id res chain seq x y z
N MET A 1 10.82 9.74 16.12
CA MET A 1 10.36 9.93 14.72
C MET A 1 10.75 8.75 13.85
N GLU A 2 11.96 8.20 13.98
CA GLU A 2 12.40 7.03 13.21
C GLU A 2 11.48 5.80 13.31
N SER A 3 10.86 5.57 14.47
CA SER A 3 9.88 4.49 14.65
C SER A 3 8.66 4.60 13.74
N LEU A 4 8.33 5.79 13.25
CA LEU A 4 7.21 5.99 12.33
C LEU A 4 7.56 5.56 10.91
N PHE A 5 8.83 5.57 10.50
CA PHE A 5 9.23 5.01 9.20
C PHE A 5 8.99 3.51 9.11
N LYS A 6 8.97 2.80 10.25
CA LYS A 6 8.61 1.36 10.29
C LYS A 6 7.18 1.09 9.84
N LEU A 7 6.29 2.10 9.85
CA LEU A 7 4.94 1.97 9.31
C LEU A 7 4.94 1.69 7.80
N THR A 8 6.03 1.99 7.09
CA THR A 8 6.17 1.74 5.64
C THR A 8 5.93 0.28 5.29
N TRP A 9 6.33 -0.65 6.16
CA TRP A 9 6.07 -2.09 5.99
C TRP A 9 4.57 -2.45 6.00
N LEU A 10 3.74 -1.66 6.68
CA LEU A 10 2.31 -1.93 6.84
C LEU A 10 1.47 -1.39 5.68
N ILE A 11 1.98 -0.39 4.94
CA ILE A 11 1.26 0.24 3.81
C ILE A 11 0.79 -0.81 2.77
N PRO A 12 1.66 -1.68 2.23
CA PRO A 12 1.23 -2.69 1.25
C PRO A 12 0.37 -3.81 1.85
N VAL A 13 0.39 -3.98 3.18
CA VAL A 13 -0.31 -5.10 3.84
C VAL A 13 -1.82 -4.95 3.78
N PHE A 14 -2.37 -3.74 3.93
CA PHE A 14 -3.83 -3.56 3.94
C PHE A 14 -4.49 -3.88 2.59
N PRO A 15 -3.99 -3.40 1.43
CA PRO A 15 -4.53 -3.75 0.13
C PRO A 15 -4.37 -5.25 -0.17
N LEU A 16 -3.26 -5.85 0.27
CA LEU A 16 -3.04 -7.30 0.15
C LEU A 16 -4.03 -8.12 0.96
N LEU A 17 -4.32 -7.71 2.20
CA LEU A 17 -5.34 -8.33 3.04
C LEU A 17 -6.74 -8.20 2.43
N ALA A 18 -7.07 -7.02 1.86
CA ALA A 18 -8.32 -6.84 1.14
C ALA A 18 -8.41 -7.75 -0.08
N PHE A 19 -7.35 -7.86 -0.89
CA PHE A 19 -7.28 -8.79 -2.01
C PHE A 19 -7.56 -10.23 -1.55
N GLY A 20 -6.83 -10.71 -0.55
CA GLY A 20 -7.02 -12.07 -0.01
C GLY A 20 -8.44 -12.29 0.52
N ALA A 21 -8.98 -11.33 1.28
CA ALA A 21 -10.33 -11.42 1.83
C ALA A 21 -11.41 -11.44 0.74
N ILE A 22 -11.28 -10.62 -0.30
CA ILE A 22 -12.22 -10.60 -1.44
C ILE A 22 -12.18 -11.92 -2.18
N VAL A 23 -10.98 -12.44 -2.50
CA VAL A 23 -10.83 -13.68 -3.28
C VAL A 23 -11.36 -14.90 -2.51
N LEU A 24 -11.04 -15.00 -1.22
CA LEU A 24 -11.34 -16.18 -0.40
C LEU A 24 -12.77 -16.17 0.18
N TYR A 25 -13.25 -15.03 0.66
CA TYR A 25 -14.47 -14.99 1.48
C TYR A 25 -15.59 -14.13 0.87
N VAL A 26 -15.27 -12.94 0.38
CA VAL A 26 -16.28 -11.88 0.12
C VAL A 26 -16.67 -11.76 -1.35
N ARG A 27 -16.12 -12.61 -2.23
CA ARG A 27 -16.33 -12.55 -3.70
C ARG A 27 -17.80 -12.50 -4.13
N ARG A 28 -18.70 -13.14 -3.37
CA ARG A 28 -20.15 -13.18 -3.66
C ARG A 28 -20.88 -11.88 -3.30
N TRP A 29 -20.35 -11.08 -2.38
CA TRP A 29 -21.00 -9.89 -1.84
C TRP A 29 -20.35 -8.63 -2.42
N LYS A 30 -20.80 -8.23 -3.61
CA LYS A 30 -20.23 -7.12 -4.39
C LYS A 30 -19.97 -5.85 -3.57
N ARG A 31 -20.96 -5.38 -2.80
CA ARG A 31 -20.85 -4.17 -1.96
C ARG A 31 -19.80 -4.32 -0.86
N VAL A 32 -19.77 -5.46 -0.18
CA VAL A 32 -18.78 -5.67 0.90
C VAL A 32 -17.38 -5.76 0.32
N ALA A 33 -17.21 -6.42 -0.83
CA ALA A 33 -15.92 -6.52 -1.50
C ALA A 33 -15.36 -5.14 -1.92
N SER A 34 -16.18 -4.26 -2.50
CA SER A 34 -15.71 -2.94 -2.91
C SER A 34 -15.45 -2.00 -1.75
N TRP A 35 -16.34 -1.95 -0.75
CA TRP A 35 -16.12 -1.12 0.43
C TRP A 35 -14.90 -1.59 1.25
N LEU A 36 -14.64 -2.90 1.30
CA LEU A 36 -13.43 -3.44 1.92
C LEU A 36 -12.17 -2.97 1.18
N ALA A 37 -12.16 -3.03 -0.15
CA ALA A 37 -11.05 -2.54 -0.98
C ALA A 37 -10.81 -1.04 -0.78
N VAL A 38 -11.88 -0.23 -0.80
CA VAL A 38 -11.81 1.22 -0.59
C VAL A 38 -11.31 1.56 0.83
N ALA A 39 -11.80 0.86 1.86
CA ALA A 39 -11.34 1.08 3.22
C ALA A 39 -9.86 0.71 3.39
N ALA A 40 -9.42 -0.40 2.81
CA ALA A 40 -8.03 -0.83 2.89
C ALA A 40 -7.06 0.15 2.21
N ILE A 41 -7.39 0.65 1.01
CA ILE A 41 -6.54 1.65 0.35
C ILE A 41 -6.57 2.99 1.08
N ALA A 42 -7.71 3.38 1.67
CA ALA A 42 -7.80 4.60 2.48
C ALA A 42 -6.92 4.51 3.75
N VAL A 43 -6.89 3.35 4.44
CA VAL A 43 -5.97 3.13 5.58
C VAL A 43 -4.52 3.22 5.12
N SER A 44 -4.19 2.61 3.98
CA SER A 44 -2.84 2.67 3.39
C SER A 44 -2.44 4.10 3.05
N PHE A 45 -3.37 4.89 2.49
CA PHE A 45 -3.16 6.30 2.22
C PHE A 45 -2.86 7.07 3.51
N VAL A 46 -3.66 6.91 4.56
CA VAL A 46 -3.42 7.60 5.85
C VAL A 46 -2.05 7.24 6.43
N LEU A 47 -1.67 5.96 6.45
CA LEU A 47 -0.35 5.53 6.91
C LEU A 47 0.78 6.14 6.06
N SER A 48 0.60 6.16 4.74
CA SER A 48 1.55 6.76 3.81
C SER A 48 1.69 8.26 4.03
N GLN A 49 0.60 8.97 4.33
CA GLN A 49 0.64 10.40 4.65
C GLN A 49 1.38 10.68 5.96
N ILE A 50 1.21 9.82 6.98
CA ILE A 50 1.98 9.92 8.23
C ILE A 50 3.48 9.82 7.93
N VAL A 51 3.89 8.80 7.16
CA VAL A 51 5.29 8.62 6.78
C VAL A 51 5.81 9.79 5.94
N PHE A 52 5.02 10.28 4.98
CA PHE A 52 5.38 11.43 4.13
C PHE A 52 5.66 12.69 4.95
N TRP A 53 4.77 13.06 5.88
CA TRP A 53 4.97 14.26 6.70
C TRP A 53 6.18 14.16 7.62
N VAL A 54 6.49 12.96 8.12
CA VAL A 54 7.74 12.71 8.86
C VAL A 54 8.96 12.85 7.94
N ALA A 55 8.91 12.29 6.73
CA ALA A 55 9.99 12.38 5.75
C ALA A 55 10.30 13.84 5.38
N VAL A 56 9.28 14.64 5.07
CA VAL A 56 9.42 16.07 4.74
C VAL A 56 9.97 16.89 5.91
N GLY A 57 9.60 16.52 7.14
CA GLY A 57 10.10 17.17 8.36
C GLY A 57 11.52 16.73 8.78
N THR A 58 12.11 15.73 8.13
CA THR A 58 13.42 15.18 8.51
C THR A 58 14.54 15.93 7.76
N PRO A 59 15.44 16.63 8.48
CA PRO A 59 16.59 17.30 7.87
C PRO A 59 17.53 16.28 7.22
N HIS A 60 18.16 16.64 6.09
CA HIS A 60 19.17 15.82 5.41
C HIS A 60 18.73 14.40 5.01
N LEU A 61 17.43 14.14 4.84
CA LEU A 61 16.93 12.82 4.40
C LEU A 61 17.53 12.35 3.05
N GLY A 62 17.93 13.30 2.19
CA GLY A 62 18.61 12.97 0.93
C GLY A 62 20.05 12.48 1.10
N GLU A 63 20.72 12.84 2.21
CA GLU A 63 22.08 12.38 2.54
C GLU A 63 22.05 11.10 3.38
N HIS A 64 21.03 10.97 4.23
CA HIS A 64 20.82 9.84 5.14
C HIS A 64 19.39 9.30 4.99
N PRO A 65 19.12 8.52 3.93
CA PRO A 65 17.83 7.88 3.76
C PRO A 65 17.58 6.85 4.87
N PHE A 66 16.32 6.65 5.22
CA PHE A 66 15.94 5.58 6.14
C PHE A 66 15.94 4.25 5.38
N GLU A 67 16.62 3.24 5.92
CA GLU A 67 16.68 1.90 5.34
C GLU A 67 16.41 0.86 6.44
N GLU A 68 15.51 -0.07 6.17
CA GLU A 68 15.27 -1.22 7.04
C GLU A 68 15.32 -2.50 6.19
N LEU A 69 16.44 -3.20 6.28
CA LEU A 69 16.77 -4.38 5.49
C LEU A 69 16.61 -5.66 6.32
N VAL A 70 16.05 -6.69 5.71
CA VAL A 70 15.93 -8.04 6.26
C VAL A 70 16.67 -9.01 5.36
N ARG A 71 17.51 -9.87 5.96
CA ARG A 71 18.20 -10.95 5.24
C ARG A 71 17.16 -11.97 4.77
N TRP A 72 16.84 -11.94 3.49
CA TRP A 72 15.77 -12.74 2.91
C TRP A 72 16.24 -14.12 2.44
N LEU A 73 17.39 -14.18 1.76
CA LEU A 73 17.92 -15.44 1.23
C LEU A 73 19.44 -15.55 1.45
N PRO A 74 19.93 -16.43 2.34
CA PRO A 74 21.36 -16.65 2.52
C PRO A 74 21.95 -17.40 1.32
N THR A 75 23.07 -16.91 0.78
CA THR A 75 23.77 -17.48 -0.39
C THR A 75 25.12 -18.10 -0.02
N GLY A 76 25.35 -18.34 1.27
CA GLY A 76 26.59 -18.88 1.82
C GLY A 76 27.50 -17.79 2.39
N HIS A 77 28.14 -17.00 1.53
CA HIS A 77 29.05 -15.92 1.94
C HIS A 77 28.36 -14.56 2.12
N SER A 78 27.20 -14.37 1.50
CA SER A 78 26.37 -13.17 1.64
C SER A 78 24.90 -13.57 1.86
N ALA A 79 24.03 -12.58 1.97
CA ALA A 79 22.59 -12.79 1.91
C ALA A 79 22.00 -11.79 0.91
N PHE A 80 20.98 -12.21 0.18
CA PHE A 80 20.10 -11.29 -0.51
C PHE A 80 19.22 -10.59 0.53
N GLU A 81 19.28 -9.26 0.56
CA GLU A 81 18.54 -8.43 1.51
C GLU A 81 17.34 -7.80 0.81
N MET A 82 16.19 -7.82 1.48
CA MET A 82 14.96 -7.17 1.03
C MET A 82 14.47 -6.27 2.15
N GLY A 83 13.95 -5.11 1.79
CA GLY A 83 13.57 -4.12 2.78
C GLY A 83 12.80 -2.96 2.20
N VAL A 84 12.62 -1.95 3.05
CA VAL A 84 12.06 -0.66 2.67
C VAL A 84 13.13 0.40 2.78
N MET A 85 13.10 1.34 1.84
CA MET A 85 13.94 2.52 1.82
C MET A 85 13.03 3.74 1.71
N VAL A 86 13.26 4.76 2.53
CA VAL A 86 12.54 6.04 2.47
C VAL A 86 13.55 7.14 2.23
N ASP A 87 13.57 7.61 0.99
CA ASP A 87 14.36 8.74 0.50
C ASP A 87 13.41 9.83 -0.04
N PRO A 88 13.91 11.00 -0.47
CA PRO A 88 13.06 12.08 -0.98
C PRO A 88 12.18 11.67 -2.18
N LEU A 89 12.68 10.79 -3.05
CA LEU A 89 11.90 10.30 -4.19
C LEU A 89 10.74 9.42 -3.71
N THR A 90 11.01 8.46 -2.84
CA THR A 90 10.01 7.56 -2.26
C THR A 90 8.99 8.34 -1.43
N ALA A 91 9.40 9.39 -0.72
CA ALA A 91 8.48 10.28 -0.01
C ALA A 91 7.43 10.90 -0.96
N VAL A 92 7.84 11.39 -2.13
CA VAL A 92 6.89 11.92 -3.13
C VAL A 92 5.96 10.81 -3.65
N MET A 93 6.48 9.60 -3.85
CA MET A 93 5.65 8.46 -4.28
C MET A 93 4.65 8.03 -3.21
N LEU A 94 5.05 8.02 -1.93
CA LEU A 94 4.19 7.77 -0.77
C LEU A 94 3.05 8.80 -0.67
N PHE A 95 3.26 10.02 -1.16
CA PHE A 95 2.18 11.00 -1.27
C PHE A 95 1.25 10.70 -2.46
N MET A 96 1.81 10.63 -3.67
CA MET A 96 1.02 10.60 -4.91
C MET A 96 0.31 9.26 -5.16
N VAL A 97 0.98 8.12 -4.97
CA VAL A 97 0.45 6.82 -5.41
C VAL A 97 -0.79 6.43 -4.59
N PRO A 98 -0.78 6.42 -3.25
CA PRO A 98 -1.94 6.00 -2.47
C PRO A 98 -3.11 6.99 -2.60
N LEU A 99 -2.83 8.27 -2.87
CA LEU A 99 -3.85 9.27 -3.18
C LEU A 99 -4.60 8.91 -4.47
N LEU A 100 -3.85 8.70 -5.57
CA LEU A 100 -4.44 8.34 -6.86
C LEU A 100 -5.15 7.00 -6.79
N CYS A 101 -4.58 6.00 -6.12
CA CYS A 101 -5.26 4.72 -5.89
C CYS A 101 -6.57 4.91 -5.14
N THR A 102 -6.61 5.71 -4.07
CA THR A 102 -7.86 5.99 -3.33
C THR A 102 -8.92 6.60 -4.24
N LEU A 103 -8.55 7.60 -5.06
CA LEU A 103 -9.47 8.23 -6.01
C LEU A 103 -9.97 7.25 -7.08
N ILE A 104 -9.08 6.41 -7.63
CA ILE A 104 -9.42 5.36 -8.61
C ILE A 104 -10.42 4.37 -8.01
N PHE A 105 -10.22 3.94 -6.76
CA PHE A 105 -11.12 2.98 -6.11
C PHE A 105 -12.50 3.59 -5.85
N ILE A 106 -12.57 4.86 -5.42
CA ILE A 106 -13.83 5.58 -5.24
C ILE A 106 -14.55 5.74 -6.59
N TYR A 107 -13.84 6.15 -7.63
CA TYR A 107 -14.40 6.25 -8.98
C TYR A 107 -14.92 4.91 -9.50
N ALA A 108 -14.18 3.82 -9.24
CA ALA A 108 -14.55 2.48 -9.66
C ALA A 108 -15.87 1.98 -9.05
N LEU A 109 -16.32 2.54 -7.90
CA LEU A 109 -17.58 2.15 -7.28
C LEU A 109 -18.76 2.38 -8.23
N GLY A 110 -18.80 3.53 -8.89
CA GLY A 110 -19.83 3.89 -9.88
C GLY A 110 -19.51 3.35 -11.27
N TYR A 111 -18.24 3.41 -11.69
CA TYR A 111 -17.84 2.95 -13.02
C TYR A 111 -18.15 1.47 -13.27
N MET A 112 -17.97 0.62 -12.25
CA MET A 112 -18.22 -0.83 -12.37
C MET A 112 -19.67 -1.22 -12.08
N GLU A 113 -20.57 -0.28 -11.77
CA GLU A 113 -21.94 -0.61 -11.41
C GLU A 113 -22.64 -1.41 -12.53
N GLY A 114 -23.33 -2.50 -12.16
CA GLY A 114 -23.95 -3.43 -13.10
C GLY A 114 -23.02 -4.50 -13.67
N ASP A 115 -21.70 -4.40 -13.51
CA ASP A 115 -20.77 -5.40 -14.07
C ASP A 115 -20.87 -6.76 -13.33
N PRO A 116 -20.94 -7.90 -14.04
CA PRO A 116 -20.97 -9.23 -13.43
C PRO A 116 -19.67 -9.60 -12.69
N ARG A 117 -18.52 -9.02 -13.08
CA ARG A 117 -17.17 -9.25 -12.54
C ARG A 117 -16.74 -8.20 -11.52
N TYR A 118 -17.68 -7.39 -11.00
CA TYR A 118 -17.45 -6.32 -10.01
C TYR A 118 -16.45 -6.69 -8.90
N ALA A 119 -16.71 -7.76 -8.14
CA ALA A 119 -15.85 -8.14 -7.02
C ALA A 119 -14.43 -8.59 -7.47
N ARG A 120 -14.31 -9.17 -8.67
CA ARG A 120 -13.00 -9.58 -9.23
C ARG A 120 -12.15 -8.36 -9.58
N PHE A 121 -12.77 -7.31 -10.12
CA PHE A 121 -12.09 -6.05 -10.40
C PHE A 121 -11.49 -5.48 -9.11
N PHE A 122 -12.27 -5.32 -8.04
CA PHE A 122 -11.78 -4.77 -6.78
C PHE A 122 -10.68 -5.64 -6.14
N ALA A 123 -10.71 -6.97 -6.32
CA ALA A 123 -9.60 -7.81 -5.93
C ALA A 123 -8.31 -7.44 -6.67
N TYR A 124 -8.35 -7.38 -8.01
CA TYR A 124 -7.16 -7.09 -8.81
C TYR A 124 -6.60 -5.70 -8.58
N VAL A 125 -7.45 -4.68 -8.44
CA VAL A 125 -6.95 -3.34 -8.15
C VAL A 125 -6.39 -3.25 -6.72
N SER A 126 -6.93 -4.01 -5.76
CA SER A 126 -6.32 -4.13 -4.42
C SER A 126 -4.93 -4.78 -4.46
N LEU A 127 -4.75 -5.81 -5.29
CA LEU A 127 -3.44 -6.43 -5.51
C LEU A 127 -2.46 -5.48 -6.21
N PHE A 128 -2.92 -4.66 -7.15
CA PHE A 128 -2.09 -3.64 -7.81
C PHE A 128 -1.64 -2.53 -6.86
N ALA A 129 -2.47 -2.20 -5.87
CA ALA A 129 -2.17 -1.15 -4.89
C ALA A 129 -1.33 -1.63 -3.70
N THR A 130 -0.97 -2.92 -3.67
CA THR A 130 0.01 -3.50 -2.73
C THR A 130 1.40 -3.10 -3.17
#